data_AF-A7DZV1-F1
#
_entry.id   AF-A7DZV1-F1
#
_cell.length_a   1.000
_cell.length_b   1.000
_cell.length_c   1.000
_cell.angle_alpha   90.00
_cell.angle_beta   90.00
_cell.angle_gamma   90.00
#
_symmetry.space_group_name_H-M   'P 1'
#
loop_
_entity.id
_entity.type
_entity.pdbx_description
1 polymer ?
#
loop_
_entity_poly.entity_id
_entity_poly.type
_entity_poly.pdbx_seq_one_letter_code
_entity_poly.pdbx_strand_id
1 'polypeptide(L)' 'MLGDTLSNVLSTLSPREERIVRLRYGLVGDGESRTLEEIGREFNLTRERIRQIEARAIRKLRHPTRIKKLQGYFE' A
#
# COMPACT_ATOMS: atom_id res chain seq x y z
N MET A 1 0.82 11.12 12.87
CA MET A 1 -0.20 10.66 11.90
C MET A 1 0.38 9.51 11.07
N LEU A 2 -0.11 8.28 11.25
CA LEU A 2 0.35 7.10 10.48
C LEU A 2 -0.24 7.07 9.05
N GLY A 3 -1.40 7.71 8.84
CA GLY A 3 -2.10 7.76 7.55
C GLY A 3 -1.35 8.53 6.46
N ASP A 4 -0.78 9.70 6.78
CA ASP A 4 -0.09 10.56 5.80
C ASP A 4 1.20 9.95 5.27
N THR A 5 1.92 9.26 6.15
CA THR A 5 3.12 8.47 5.83
C THR A 5 2.81 7.41 4.78
N LEU A 6 1.69 6.72 4.95
CA LEU A 6 1.27 5.65 4.07
C LEU A 6 0.82 6.20 2.72
N SER A 7 0.00 7.25 2.70
CA SER A 7 -0.41 7.95 1.46
C SER A 7 0.78 8.43 0.62
N ASN A 8 1.82 8.99 1.24
CA ASN A 8 3.03 9.45 0.55
C ASN A 8 3.87 8.32 -0.06
N VAL A 9 3.81 7.11 0.50
CA VAL A 9 4.51 5.96 -0.08
C VAL A 9 3.66 5.30 -1.17
N LEU A 10 2.36 5.26 -0.98
CA LEU A 10 1.38 4.78 -1.94
C LEU A 10 1.40 5.58 -3.24
N SER A 11 1.59 6.90 -3.17
CA SER A 11 1.70 7.78 -4.36
C SER A 11 2.92 7.47 -5.25
N THR A 12 3.86 6.64 -4.78
CA THR A 12 5.03 6.21 -5.55
C THR A 12 4.88 4.81 -6.18
N LEU A 13 3.73 4.18 -5.97
CA LEU A 13 3.31 2.98 -6.65
C LEU A 13 2.60 3.36 -7.96
N SER A 14 2.46 2.41 -8.87
CA SER A 14 1.54 2.64 -10.00
C SER A 14 0.10 2.77 -9.49
N PRO A 15 -0.80 3.49 -10.18
CA PRO A 15 -2.19 3.69 -9.74
C PRO A 15 -2.92 2.37 -9.41
N ARG A 16 -2.60 1.29 -10.14
CA ARG A 16 -3.14 -0.04 -9.91
C ARG A 16 -2.61 -0.68 -8.62
N GLU A 17 -1.30 -0.59 -8.38
CA GLU A 17 -0.68 -1.09 -7.14
C GLU A 17 -1.12 -0.28 -5.93
N GLU A 18 -1.18 1.04 -6.04
CA GLU A 18 -1.70 1.95 -5.01
C GLU A 18 -3.11 1.54 -4.59
N ARG A 19 -4.00 1.29 -5.57
CA ARG A 19 -5.38 0.89 -5.28
C ARG A 19 -5.47 -0.49 -4.63
N ILE A 20 -4.68 -1.46 -5.09
CA ILE A 20 -4.56 -2.79 -4.46
C ILE A 20 -4.15 -2.66 -2.99
N VAL A 21 -3.11 -1.86 -2.71
CA VAL A 21 -2.59 -1.70 -1.36
C VAL A 21 -3.58 -0.91 -0.49
N ARG A 22 -4.24 0.12 -1.02
CA ARG A 22 -5.30 0.85 -0.29
C ARG A 22 -6.46 -0.06 0.10
N LEU A 23 -6.95 -0.90 -0.81
CA LEU A 23 -8.00 -1.89 -0.52
C LEU A 23 -7.54 -2.93 0.50
N ARG A 24 -6.28 -3.33 0.45
CA ARG A 24 -5.71 -4.29 1.40
C ARG A 24 -5.67 -3.76 2.83
N TYR A 25 -5.32 -2.48 3.00
CA TYR A 25 -5.19 -1.84 4.31
C TYR A 25 -6.43 -1.04 4.74
N GLY A 26 -7.55 -1.15 4.02
CA GLY A 26 -8.79 -0.45 4.36
C GLY A 26 -8.65 1.07 4.30
N LEU A 27 -7.78 1.60 3.43
CA LEU A 27 -7.51 3.04 3.31
C LEU A 27 -8.47 3.75 2.35
N VAL A 28 -9.60 3.12 2.00
CA VAL A 28 -10.59 3.64 1.06
C VAL A 28 -11.95 3.61 1.73
N GLY A 29 -12.66 4.75 1.69
CA GLY A 29 -14.09 4.88 2.00
C GLY A 29 -14.50 4.31 3.36
N ASP A 30 -14.82 3.03 3.36
CA ASP A 30 -15.51 2.29 4.43
C ASP A 30 -14.56 1.72 5.50
N GLY A 31 -13.24 1.85 5.32
CA GLY A 31 -12.26 1.33 6.29
C GLY A 31 -12.05 -0.19 6.23
N GLU A 32 -12.78 -0.90 5.37
CA GLU A 32 -12.73 -2.35 5.30
C GLU A 32 -11.53 -2.86 4.51
N SER A 33 -10.70 -3.67 5.19
CA SER A 33 -9.60 -4.38 4.55
C SER A 33 -10.11 -5.57 3.74
N ARG A 34 -9.75 -5.66 2.46
CA ARG A 34 -10.05 -6.82 1.62
C ARG A 34 -8.98 -7.89 1.71
N THR A 35 -9.38 -9.15 1.53
CA THR A 35 -8.45 -10.29 1.46
C THR A 35 -7.68 -10.28 0.14
N LEU A 36 -6.52 -10.96 0.11
CA LEU A 36 -5.72 -11.11 -1.11
C LEU A 36 -6.50 -11.81 -2.24
N GLU A 37 -7.44 -12.68 -1.88
CA GLU A 37 -8.30 -13.44 -2.82
C GLU A 37 -9.39 -12.55 -3.41
N GLU A 38 -10.06 -11.73 -2.60
CA GLU A 38 -11.05 -10.76 -3.07
C GLU A 38 -10.43 -9.71 -4.00
N ILE A 39 -9.28 -9.16 -3.59
CA ILE A 39 -8.53 -8.21 -4.43
C ILE A 39 -8.03 -8.92 -5.70
N GLY A 40 -7.58 -10.17 -5.59
CA GLY A 40 -7.20 -10.97 -6.75
C GLY A 40 -8.33 -11.08 -7.78
N ARG A 41 -9.55 -11.40 -7.32
CA ARG A 41 -10.74 -11.48 -8.18
C ARG A 41 -11.08 -10.13 -8.82
N GLU A 42 -11.08 -9.04 -8.04
CA GLU A 42 -11.41 -7.69 -8.54
C GLU A 42 -10.42 -7.20 -9.61
N PHE A 43 -9.12 -7.51 -9.45
CA PHE A 43 -8.08 -7.06 -10.37
C PHE A 43 -7.73 -8.10 -11.45
N ASN A 44 -8.43 -9.24 -11.48
CA ASN A 44 -8.13 -10.40 -12.32
C ASN A 44 -6.65 -10.84 -12.21
N LEU A 45 -6.16 -10.92 -10.98
CA LEU A 45 -4.80 -11.30 -10.61
C LEU A 45 -4.83 -12.51 -9.68
N THR A 46 -3.76 -13.30 -9.71
CA THR A 46 -3.60 -14.38 -8.75
C THR A 46 -3.32 -13.81 -7.35
N ARG A 47 -3.71 -14.57 -6.32
CA ARG A 47 -3.39 -14.26 -4.92
C ARG A 47 -1.91 -13.98 -4.71
N GLU A 48 -1.03 -14.77 -5.34
CA GLU A 48 0.42 -14.58 -5.22
C GLU A 48 0.87 -13.26 -5.85
N ARG A 49 0.22 -12.81 -6.93
CA ARG A 49 0.54 -11.50 -7.52
C ARG A 49 0.17 -10.36 -6.58
N ILE A 50 -0.96 -10.43 -5.88
CA ILE A 50 -1.33 -9.44 -4.86
C ILE A 50 -0.32 -9.44 -3.70
N ARG A 51 0.10 -10.64 -3.24
CA ARG A 51 1.14 -10.80 -2.21
C ARG A 51 2.48 -10.16 -2.61
N GLN A 52 2.91 -10.33 -3.86
CA GLN A 52 4.13 -9.70 -4.38
C GLN A 52 4.03 -8.18 -4.36
N ILE A 53 2.88 -7.61 -4.73
CA ILE A 53 2.63 -6.16 -4.71
C ILE A 53 2.70 -5.63 -3.28
N GLU A 54 2.08 -6.31 -2.31
CA GLU A 54 2.13 -5.98 -0.89
C GLU A 54 3.59 -5.99 -0.37
N ALA A 55 4.34 -7.06 -0.65
CA ALA A 55 5.75 -7.16 -0.26
C ALA A 55 6.61 -6.03 -0.87
N ARG A 56 6.35 -5.66 -2.13
CA ARG A 56 7.03 -4.53 -2.80
C ARG A 56 6.71 -3.20 -2.12
N ALA A 57 5.46 -2.98 -1.73
CA ALA A 57 5.03 -1.79 -1.00
C ALA A 57 5.69 -1.69 0.38
N ILE A 58 5.70 -2.79 1.15
CA ILE A 58 6.38 -2.87 2.47
C ILE A 58 7.89 -2.62 2.33
N ARG A 59 8.53 -3.20 1.31
CA ARG A 59 9.94 -2.96 1.04
C ARG A 59 10.22 -1.49 0.71
N LYS A 60 9.34 -0.82 -0.03
CA LYS A 60 9.43 0.62 -0.31
C LYS A 60 9.20 1.46 0.95
N LEU A 61 8.30 1.05 1.86
CA LEU A 61 8.06 1.69 3.15
C LEU A 61 9.30 1.60 4.07
N ARG A 62 9.96 0.44 4.10
CA ARG A 62 11.14 0.18 4.94
C ARG A 62 12.45 0.75 4.40
N HIS A 63 12.46 1.39 3.23
CA HIS A 63 13.69 1.91 2.65
C HIS A 63 14.20 3.14 3.42
N PRO A 64 15.47 3.16 3.88
CA PRO A 64 15.98 4.19 4.79
C PRO A 64 15.88 5.62 4.23
N THR A 65 16.03 5.80 2.91
CA THR A 65 15.85 7.11 2.25
C THR A 65 14.43 7.65 2.37
N ARG A 66 13.44 6.77 2.47
CA ARG A 66 12.03 7.15 2.65
C ARG A 66 11.66 7.27 4.12
N ILE A 67 12.23 6.44 4.98
CA ILE A 67 12.13 6.61 6.44
C ILE A 67 12.67 7.99 6.85
N LYS A 68 13.79 8.45 6.28
CA LYS A 68 14.30 9.81 6.50
C LYS A 68 13.33 10.90 6.03
N LYS A 69 12.70 10.74 4.87
CA LYS A 69 11.64 11.65 4.40
C LYS A 69 10.41 11.61 5.30
N LEU A 70 10.10 10.48 5.92
CA LEU A 70 8.99 10.32 6.84
C LEU A 70 9.28 10.95 8.21
N GLN A 71 10.52 10.83 8.72
CA GLN A 71 10.94 11.47 9.96
C GLN A 71 10.92 12.99 9.88
N GLY A 72 11.29 13.59 8.74
CA GLY A 72 11.21 15.05 8.54
C GLY A 72 9.80 15.63 8.42
N TYR A 73 8.75 14.81 8.43
CA TYR A 73 7.34 15.25 8.47
C TYR A 73 6.74 15.23 9.89
N PHE A 74 7.51 14.80 10.90
CA PHE A 74 7.11 14.79 12.31
C PHE A 74 7.76 15.90 13.14
N GLU A 75 8.44 16.87 12.52
CA GLU A 75 8.86 18.14 13.13
C GLU A 75 7.87 19.26 12.80
#